data_AF-A0A564ZAG0-F1
#
_entry.id   AF-A0A564ZAG0-F1
#
_cell.length_a   1.000
_cell.length_b   1.000
_cell.length_c   1.000
_cell.angle_alpha   90.00
_cell.angle_beta   90.00
_cell.angle_gamma   90.00
#
_symmetry.space_group_name_H-M   'P 1'
#
loop_
_entity.id
_entity.type
_entity.pdbx_description
1 polymer ?
#
loop_
_entity_poly.entity_id
_entity_poly.type
_entity_poly.pdbx_seq_one_letter_code
_entity_poly.pdbx_strand_id
1 'polypeptide(L)' 'MNYEKNNINLVILGHVGSGKSALAGHLISKYGTFNKDCIEMFEKEFSSIEASSSKYTW' A
#
# COMPACT_ATOMS: atom_id res chain seq x y z
N MET A 1 -17.79 -18.32 9.42
CA MET A 1 -16.88 -18.56 10.56
C MET A 1 -16.20 -17.25 10.86
N ASN A 2 -16.46 -16.67 12.02
CA ASN A 2 -15.86 -15.40 12.44
C ASN A 2 -14.46 -15.73 12.98
N TYR A 3 -13.47 -15.77 12.10
CA TYR A 3 -12.08 -15.90 12.52
C TYR A 3 -11.69 -14.59 13.19
N GLU A 4 -11.38 -14.63 14.49
CA GLU A 4 -10.80 -13.48 15.17
C GLU A 4 -9.52 -13.09 14.43
N LYS A 5 -9.49 -11.87 13.89
CA LYS A 5 -8.30 -11.32 13.24
C LYS A 5 -7.34 -10.88 14.34
N ASN A 6 -6.28 -11.65 14.53
CA ASN A 6 -5.18 -11.24 15.40
C ASN A 6 -4.49 -10.00 14.83
N ASN A 7 -4.19 -9.03 15.69
CA ASN A 7 -3.44 -7.84 15.32
C ASN A 7 -1.96 -8.22 15.13
N ILE A 8 -1.38 -7.84 13.99
CA ILE A 8 0.01 -8.13 13.63
C ILE A 8 0.67 -6.83 13.18
N ASN A 9 1.89 -6.57 13.68
CA ASN A 9 2.73 -5.48 13.22
C ASN A 9 3.74 -6.03 12.21
N LEU A 10 3.88 -5.39 11.04
CA LEU A 10 4.76 -5.81 9.96
C LEU A 10 5.79 -4.73 9.63
N VAL A 11 7.06 -5.12 9.47
CA VAL A 11 8.16 -4.26 9.01
C VAL A 11 8.80 -4.91 7.78
N ILE A 12 8.98 -4.15 6.69
CA ILE A 12 9.57 -4.62 5.44
C ILE A 12 10.98 -4.03 5.28
N LEU A 13 12.01 -4.88 5.22
CA LEU A 13 13.43 -4.51 5.11
C LEU A 13 14.05 -5.03 3.80
N GLY A 14 15.18 -4.44 3.38
CA GLY A 14 15.88 -4.82 2.15
C GLY A 14 16.63 -3.69 1.45
N HIS A 15 17.42 -4.04 0.44
CA HIS A 15 18.31 -3.13 -0.31
C HIS A 15 17.57 -1.97 -1.00
N VAL A 16 18.27 -0.85 -1.26
CA VAL A 16 17.71 0.26 -2.05
C VAL A 16 17.31 -0.26 -3.43
N GLY A 17 16.11 0.13 -3.91
CA GLY A 17 15.58 -0.33 -5.20
C GLY A 17 14.88 -1.70 -5.19
N SER A 18 14.84 -2.44 -4.06
CA SER A 18 14.19 -3.76 -4.01
C SER A 18 12.66 -3.73 -3.94
N GLY A 19 12.01 -2.58 -4.16
CA GLY A 19 10.55 -2.46 -4.22
C GLY A 19 9.80 -2.69 -2.89
N LYS A 20 10.44 -2.51 -1.73
CA LYS A 20 9.82 -2.70 -0.40
C LYS A 20 8.52 -1.93 -0.25
N SER A 21 8.56 -0.66 -0.65
CA SER A 21 7.46 0.27 -0.57
C SER A 21 6.41 0.00 -1.67
N ALA A 22 6.82 -0.53 -2.82
CA ALA A 22 5.91 -1.09 -3.83
C ALA A 22 5.06 -2.24 -3.27
N LEU A 23 5.68 -3.15 -2.52
CA LEU A 23 4.99 -4.24 -1.85
C LEU A 23 4.05 -3.73 -0.74
N ALA A 24 4.50 -2.75 0.05
CA ALA A 24 3.65 -2.13 1.08
C ALA A 24 2.40 -1.48 0.46
N GLY A 25 2.56 -0.68 -0.58
CA GLY A 25 1.45 -0.06 -1.32
C GLY A 25 0.49 -1.09 -1.92
N HIS A 26 1.02 -2.18 -2.48
CA HIS A 26 0.19 -3.27 -3.02
C HIS A 26 -0.64 -3.96 -1.93
N LEU A 27 -0.05 -4.24 -0.77
CA LEU A 27 -0.74 -4.87 0.35
C LEU A 27 -1.87 -3.98 0.89
N ILE A 28 -1.61 -2.67 1.01
CA ILE A 28 -2.61 -1.69 1.44
C ILE A 28 -3.75 -1.59 0.42
N SER A 29 -3.44 -1.48 -0.86
CA SER A 29 -4.45 -1.40 -1.92
C SER A 29 -5.34 -2.65 -1.99
N LYS A 30 -4.75 -3.84 -1.84
CA LYS A 30 -5.47 -5.11 -2.03
C LYS A 30 -6.19 -5.63 -0.78
N TYR A 31 -5.63 -5.38 0.40
CA TYR A 31 -6.09 -5.98 1.67
C TYR A 31 -6.45 -4.95 2.74
N GLY A 32 -6.17 -3.66 2.50
CA GLY A 32 -6.44 -2.61 3.45
C GLY A 32 -7.92 -2.31 3.60
N THR A 33 -8.47 -2.58 4.78
CA THR A 33 -9.72 -1.97 5.26
C THR A 33 -9.42 -0.57 5.80
N PHE A 34 -8.98 0.33 4.92
CA PHE A 34 -8.88 1.76 5.23
C PHE A 34 -10.20 2.44 4.88
N ASN A 35 -10.49 3.57 5.52
CA ASN A 35 -11.62 4.39 5.12
C ASN A 35 -11.47 4.76 3.64
N LYS A 36 -12.54 4.63 2.85
CA LYS A 36 -12.50 4.82 1.38
C LYS A 36 -11.90 6.17 0.99
N ASP A 37 -12.14 7.19 1.81
CA ASP A 37 -11.61 8.55 1.66
C ASP A 37 -10.07 8.60 1.65
N CYS A 38 -9.42 7.79 2.48
CA CYS A 38 -7.96 7.72 2.52
C CYS A 38 -7.40 7.06 1.25
N ILE A 39 -8.05 5.99 0.78
CA ILE A 39 -7.64 5.28 -0.44
C ILE A 39 -7.78 6.22 -1.65
N GLU A 40 -8.89 6.94 -1.77
CA GLU A 40 -9.14 7.85 -2.89
C GLU A 40 -8.17 9.05 -2.90
N MET A 41 -7.81 9.58 -1.72
CA MET A 41 -6.78 10.62 -1.60
C MET A 41 -5.42 10.13 -2.12
N PHE A 42 -5.01 8.93 -1.69
CA PHE A 42 -3.78 8.32 -2.16
C PHE A 42 -3.82 8.06 -3.67
N GLU A 43 -4.89 7.47 -4.21
CA GLU A 43 -5.04 7.25 -5.65
C GLU A 43 -4.97 8.55 -6.48
N LYS A 44 -5.54 9.66 -5.98
CA LYS A 44 -5.42 10.98 -6.61
C LYS A 44 -4.00 11.53 -6.57
N GLU A 45 -3.30 11.42 -5.44
CA GLU A 45 -1.87 11.76 -5.36
C GLU A 45 -1.02 10.92 -6.32
N PHE A 46 -1.33 9.64 -6.50
CA PHE A 46 -0.62 8.77 -7.45
C PHE A 46 -0.99 9.06 -8.91
N SER A 47 -2.21 9.51 -9.19
CA SER A 47 -2.65 9.85 -10.54
C SER A 47 -2.11 11.21 -11.01
N SER A 48 -1.72 12.10 -10.09
CA SER A 48 -1.11 13.41 -10.42
C SER A 48 0.40 13.32 -10.64
N ILE A 49 1.03 12.24 -10.17
CA ILE A 49 2.43 11.91 -10.48
C ILE A 49 2.43 11.06 -11.76
N GLU A 50 2.65 11.68 -12.92
CA GLU A 50 2.63 11.08 -14.29
C GLU A 50 3.69 9.99 -14.58
N ALA A 51 4.15 9.23 -13.59
CA ALA A 51 4.96 8.03 -13.80
C ALA A 51 4.07 6.81 -13.63
N SER A 52 3.68 6.18 -14.74
CA SER A 52 2.91 4.92 -14.77
C SER A 52 3.61 3.76 -14.03
N SER A 53 4.90 3.89 -13.72
CA SER A 53 5.70 3.00 -12.86
C SER A 53 5.60 3.29 -11.35
N SER A 54 4.95 4.38 -10.94
CA SER A 54 4.89 4.86 -9.55
C SER A 54 3.56 4.58 -8.86
N LYS A 55 2.63 3.90 -9.53
CA LYS A 55 1.27 3.62 -9.00
C LYS A 55 1.27 2.85 -7.67
N TYR A 56 2.38 2.20 -7.31
CA TYR A 56 2.55 1.51 -6.03
C TYR A 56 3.84 1.87 -5.30
N THR A 57 4.77 2.59 -5.93
CA THR A 57 6.14 2.75 -5.44
C THR A 57 6.24 3.96 -4.51
N TRP A 58 6.27 3.70 -3.21
CA TRP A 58 6.83 4.63 -2.22
C TRP A 58 8.37 4.52 -2.15
#